data_AF-A0A7C4FHD7-F1
#
_entry.id   AF-A0A7C4FHD7-F1
#
_cell.length_a   1.000
_cell.length_b   1.000
_cell.length_c   1.000
_cell.angle_alpha   90.00
_cell.angle_beta   90.00
_cell.angle_gamma   90.00
#
_symmetry.space_group_name_H-M   'P 1'
#
loop_
_entity.id
_entity.type
_entity.pdbx_description
1 polymer ?
#
loop_
_entity_poly.entity_id
_entity_poly.type
_entity_poly.pdbx_seq_one_letter_code
_entity_poly.pdbx_strand_id
1 'polypeptide(L)'
;MVKAPQGLRHRTRRLFRKRIREKGAVPPLSRVLIEYRLGDKVYIDVNPAIHGGMPHRRYVGKVGEVVGFRGRAVIVKVSVGSKTKKLILLPEHIKPAFEVNERIDEVLKKLSEISKIRIEQRKMLLKLLGKQT
;
A
#
# COMPACT_ATOMS: atom_id res chain seq x y z
N MET A 1 36.02 -11.50 -24.10
CA MET A 1 34.56 -11.52 -23.76
C MET A 1 34.20 -10.19 -23.11
N VAL A 2 33.24 -9.42 -23.65
CA VAL A 2 32.94 -8.05 -23.17
C VAL A 2 32.06 -8.10 -21.90
N LYS A 3 32.46 -7.33 -20.88
CA LYS A 3 31.72 -7.24 -19.62
C LYS A 3 30.39 -6.52 -19.82
N ALA A 4 29.30 -7.12 -19.35
CA ALA A 4 27.99 -6.50 -19.43
C ALA A 4 27.90 -5.25 -18.52
N PRO A 5 27.22 -4.18 -18.97
CA PRO A 5 27.09 -2.94 -18.20
C PRO A 5 26.29 -3.17 -16.91
N GLN A 6 26.63 -2.44 -15.85
CA GLN A 6 26.03 -2.58 -14.51
C GLN A 6 25.04 -1.45 -14.17
N GLY A 7 24.38 -0.88 -15.19
CA GLY A 7 23.42 0.21 -14.99
C GLY A 7 22.17 -0.22 -14.20
N LEU A 8 21.55 0.75 -13.51
CA LEU A 8 20.37 0.54 -12.65
C LEU A 8 19.19 -0.14 -13.38
N ARG A 9 19.05 0.13 -14.68
CA ARG A 9 18.01 -0.41 -15.58
C ARG A 9 18.56 -1.39 -16.62
N HIS A 10 19.71 -1.99 -16.38
CA HIS A 10 20.26 -3.00 -17.29
C HIS A 10 19.33 -4.22 -17.39
N ARG A 11 19.13 -4.76 -18.61
CA ARG A 11 18.24 -5.90 -18.92
C ARG A 11 16.78 -5.76 -18.45
N THR A 12 16.26 -4.54 -18.30
CA THR A 12 14.86 -4.34 -17.87
C THR A 12 13.89 -4.07 -19.02
N ARG A 13 14.32 -4.23 -20.29
CA ARG A 13 13.50 -3.93 -21.48
C ARG A 13 12.14 -4.63 -21.45
N ARG A 14 12.09 -5.90 -21.04
CA ARG A 14 10.83 -6.66 -20.88
C ARG A 14 10.16 -6.39 -19.53
N LEU A 15 10.95 -6.28 -18.46
CA LEU A 15 10.47 -6.09 -17.09
C LEU A 15 9.69 -4.77 -16.92
N PHE A 16 10.15 -3.69 -17.54
CA PHE A 16 9.51 -2.37 -17.48
C PHE A 16 8.72 -2.05 -18.75
N ARG A 17 8.26 -3.06 -19.48
CA ARG A 17 7.39 -2.87 -20.63
C ARG A 17 5.93 -2.81 -20.18
N LYS A 18 5.25 -1.69 -20.41
CA LYS A 18 3.79 -1.63 -20.30
C LYS A 18 3.12 -2.42 -21.41
N ARG A 19 1.92 -2.95 -21.14
CA ARG A 19 1.07 -3.56 -22.19
C ARG A 19 0.72 -2.54 -23.25
N ILE A 20 0.48 -3.00 -24.48
CA ILE A 20 0.29 -2.14 -25.66
C ILE A 20 -0.83 -1.12 -25.43
N ARG A 21 -1.97 -1.55 -24.87
CA ARG A 21 -3.14 -0.71 -24.59
C ARG A 21 -3.04 0.13 -23.31
N GLU A 22 -1.97 -0.04 -22.53
CA GLU A 22 -1.72 0.70 -21.29
C GLU A 22 -0.61 1.74 -21.45
N LYS A 23 -0.02 1.85 -22.65
CA LYS A 23 0.98 2.88 -22.95
C LYS A 23 0.36 4.27 -22.81
N GLY A 24 1.12 5.23 -22.30
CA GLY A 24 0.66 6.61 -22.09
C GLY A 24 -0.30 6.81 -20.91
N ALA A 25 -0.93 5.74 -20.40
CA ALA A 25 -1.82 5.83 -19.26
C ALA A 25 -1.09 6.18 -17.96
N VAL A 26 -1.60 7.19 -17.26
CA VAL A 26 -1.26 7.49 -15.86
C VAL A 26 -1.70 6.31 -14.98
N PRO A 27 -0.97 5.97 -13.90
CA PRO A 27 -1.47 5.02 -12.91
C PRO A 27 -2.91 5.35 -12.48
N PRO A 28 -3.80 4.36 -12.36
CA PRO A 28 -5.18 4.62 -11.96
C PRO A 28 -5.23 5.20 -10.54
N LEU A 29 -6.14 6.13 -10.28
CA LEU A 29 -6.32 6.74 -8.95
C LEU A 29 -6.59 5.69 -7.87
N SER A 30 -7.28 4.60 -8.23
CA SER A 30 -7.55 3.47 -7.34
C SER A 30 -6.29 2.81 -6.79
N ARG A 31 -5.12 2.94 -7.44
CA ARG A 31 -3.84 2.43 -6.92
C ARG A 31 -3.16 3.44 -5.99
N VAL A 32 -3.27 4.74 -6.30
CA VAL A 32 -2.54 5.81 -5.60
C VAL A 32 -3.22 6.16 -4.27
N LEU A 33 -4.56 6.13 -4.24
CA LEU A 33 -5.35 6.53 -3.08
C LEU A 33 -5.53 5.42 -2.04
N ILE A 34 -4.84 4.28 -2.19
CA ILE A 34 -4.90 3.20 -1.20
C ILE A 34 -4.16 3.66 0.05
N GLU A 35 -4.89 3.67 1.17
CA GLU A 35 -4.30 3.93 2.48
C GLU A 35 -3.61 2.66 3.01
N TYR A 36 -2.29 2.73 3.10
CA TYR A 36 -1.50 1.70 3.76
C TYR A 36 -1.35 2.02 5.24
N ARG A 37 -1.31 0.97 6.07
CA ARG A 37 -0.99 1.03 7.50
C ARG A 37 0.31 0.31 7.78
N LEU A 38 0.87 0.55 8.96
CA LEU A 38 2.06 -0.16 9.44
C LEU A 38 1.76 -1.67 9.53
N GLY A 39 2.71 -2.49 9.07
CA GLY A 39 2.57 -3.95 9.05
C GLY A 39 1.84 -4.51 7.82
N ASP A 40 1.27 -3.67 6.96
CA ASP A 40 0.60 -4.13 5.75
C ASP A 40 1.60 -4.81 4.80
N LYS A 41 1.19 -5.96 4.24
CA LYS A 41 1.95 -6.65 3.20
C LYS A 41 1.63 -6.05 1.84
N VAL A 42 2.68 -5.81 1.06
CA VAL A 42 2.58 -5.19 -0.25
C VAL A 42 3.44 -5.89 -1.28
N TYR A 43 2.96 -5.94 -2.52
CA TYR A 43 3.72 -6.36 -3.68
C TYR A 43 4.43 -5.15 -4.30
N ILE A 44 5.70 -5.32 -4.63
CA ILE A 44 6.48 -4.31 -5.36
C ILE A 44 6.26 -4.52 -6.85
N ASP A 45 5.32 -3.76 -7.40
CA ASP A 45 4.93 -3.79 -8.81
C ASP A 45 5.18 -2.42 -9.45
N VAL A 46 6.17 -2.36 -10.33
CA VAL A 46 6.66 -1.08 -10.85
C VAL A 46 5.85 -0.64 -12.05
N ASN A 47 5.20 0.52 -11.95
CA ASN A 47 4.68 1.24 -13.12
C ASN A 47 5.80 2.07 -13.80
N PRO A 48 6.26 1.72 -15.01
CA PRO A 48 7.36 2.41 -15.69
C PRO A 48 7.05 3.84 -16.14
N ALA A 49 5.78 4.24 -16.16
CA ALA A 49 5.37 5.60 -16.56
C ALA A 49 5.84 6.67 -15.56
N ILE A 50 6.00 6.29 -14.29
CA ILE A 50 6.49 7.15 -13.22
C ILE A 50 7.92 6.71 -12.89
N HIS A 51 8.86 7.66 -12.93
CA HIS A 51 10.26 7.36 -12.65
C HIS A 51 10.65 7.64 -11.19
N GLY A 52 9.90 8.49 -10.49
CA GLY A 52 10.18 8.85 -9.10
C GLY A 52 9.95 7.67 -8.15
N GLY A 53 10.83 7.48 -7.17
CA GLY A 53 10.68 6.40 -6.18
C GLY A 53 10.70 4.98 -6.76
N MET A 54 11.15 4.82 -8.01
CA MET A 54 11.19 3.53 -8.69
C MET A 54 12.30 2.63 -8.12
N PRO A 55 12.02 1.36 -7.78
CA PRO A 55 13.03 0.47 -7.25
C PRO A 55 13.95 -0.09 -8.32
N HIS A 56 15.12 -0.56 -7.88
CA HIS A 56 16.00 -1.38 -8.71
C HIS A 56 15.33 -2.73 -9.06
N ARG A 57 15.64 -3.27 -10.25
CA ARG A 57 15.06 -4.52 -10.79
C ARG A 57 15.08 -5.73 -9.84
N ARG A 58 16.03 -5.77 -8.90
CA ARG A 58 16.18 -6.86 -7.91
C ARG A 58 14.96 -6.98 -6.98
N TYR A 59 14.26 -5.88 -6.74
CA TYR A 59 13.14 -5.83 -5.79
C TYR A 59 11.77 -5.98 -6.46
N VAL A 60 11.72 -5.93 -7.79
CA VAL A 60 10.47 -6.07 -8.54
C VAL A 60 9.92 -7.48 -8.36
N GLY A 61 8.61 -7.58 -8.07
CA GLY A 61 7.93 -8.84 -7.81
C GLY A 61 8.20 -9.43 -6.42
N LYS A 62 8.88 -8.70 -5.53
CA LYS A 62 9.04 -9.11 -4.12
C LYS A 62 7.87 -8.61 -3.27
N VAL A 63 7.60 -9.35 -2.21
CA VAL A 63 6.68 -8.93 -1.14
C VAL A 63 7.49 -8.19 -0.09
N GLY A 64 6.93 -7.08 0.38
CA GLY A 64 7.47 -6.34 1.50
C GLY A 64 6.39 -6.01 2.53
N GLU A 65 6.85 -5.45 3.63
CA GLU A 65 6.03 -5.01 4.75
C GLU A 65 6.20 -3.50 4.95
N VAL A 66 5.10 -2.79 5.16
CA VAL A 66 5.13 -1.34 5.39
C VAL A 66 5.63 -1.04 6.81
N VAL A 67 6.74 -0.31 6.90
CA VAL A 67 7.38 0.04 8.19
C VAL A 67 7.21 1.51 8.54
N GLY A 68 6.85 2.35 7.58
CA GLY A 68 6.63 3.77 7.82
C GLY A 68 6.32 4.55 6.56
N PHE A 69 6.19 5.86 6.73
CA PHE A 69 5.86 6.81 5.67
C PHE A 69 6.87 7.96 5.70
N ARG A 70 7.16 8.52 4.51
CA ARG A 70 8.00 9.70 4.36
C ARG A 70 7.37 10.62 3.29
N GLY A 71 6.67 11.65 3.74
CA GLY A 71 5.83 12.47 2.85
C GLY A 71 4.83 11.57 2.13
N ARG A 72 4.78 11.63 0.80
CA ARG A 72 3.95 10.75 -0.04
C ARG A 72 4.53 9.36 -0.28
N ALA A 73 5.77 9.08 0.16
CA ALA A 73 6.42 7.79 -0.08
C ALA A 73 6.17 6.82 1.08
N VAL A 74 6.13 5.53 0.76
CA VAL A 74 5.99 4.42 1.70
C VAL A 74 7.35 3.75 1.89
N ILE A 75 7.72 3.52 3.16
CA ILE A 75 8.92 2.80 3.53
C ILE A 75 8.57 1.32 3.66
N VAL A 76 9.09 0.52 2.75
CA VAL A 76 8.82 -0.92 2.67
C VAL A 76 10.07 -1.71 3.04
N LYS A 77 9.93 -2.64 3.99
CA LYS A 77 10.96 -3.62 4.34
C LYS A 77 10.79 -4.86 3.47
N VAL A 78 11.85 -5.23 2.77
CA VAL A 78 11.90 -6.38 1.86
C VAL A 78 12.99 -7.33 2.32
N SER A 79 12.68 -8.62 2.37
CA SER A 79 13.68 -9.66 2.60
C SER A 79 14.30 -10.09 1.25
N VAL A 80 15.63 -10.03 1.15
CA VAL A 80 16.40 -10.48 -0.01
C VAL A 80 17.48 -11.44 0.46
N GLY A 81 17.21 -12.74 0.31
CA GLY A 81 18.06 -13.79 0.88
C GLY A 81 18.05 -13.69 2.40
N SER A 82 19.23 -13.61 3.01
CA SER A 82 19.40 -13.47 4.47
C SER A 82 19.34 -12.03 4.97
N LYS A 83 19.20 -11.03 4.09
CA LYS A 83 19.28 -9.62 4.46
C LYS A 83 17.94 -8.92 4.29
N THR A 84 17.57 -8.11 5.26
CA THR A 84 16.44 -7.19 5.13
C THR A 84 16.91 -5.84 4.62
N LYS A 85 16.16 -5.25 3.69
CA LYS A 85 16.44 -3.95 3.08
C LYS A 85 15.21 -3.07 3.19
N LYS A 86 15.41 -1.78 3.47
CA LYS A 86 14.35 -0.77 3.46
C LYS A 86 14.39 -0.05 2.11
N LEU A 87 13.24 0.03 1.46
CA LEU A 87 13.03 0.74 0.21
C LEU A 87 12.08 1.91 0.46
N ILE A 88 12.35 3.04 -0.18
CA ILE A 88 11.45 4.18 -0.18
C ILE A 88 10.81 4.20 -1.56
N LEU A 89 9.53 3.88 -1.59
CA LEU A 89 8.75 3.67 -2.80
C LEU A 89 7.59 4.65 -2.84
N LEU A 90 7.21 5.09 -4.03
CA LEU A 90 5.95 5.80 -4.18
C LEU A 90 4.76 4.81 -4.31
N PRO A 91 3.53 5.22 -3.96
CA PRO A 91 2.33 4.36 -4.02
C PRO A 91 2.07 3.76 -5.41
N GLU A 92 2.48 4.44 -6.48
CA GLU A 92 2.35 3.98 -7.88
C GLU A 92 3.14 2.69 -8.17
N HIS A 93 4.15 2.39 -7.35
CA HIS A 93 5.03 1.23 -7.48
C HIS A 93 4.70 0.11 -6.49
N ILE A 94 3.55 0.21 -5.82
CA ILE A 94 3.11 -0.70 -4.77
C ILE A 94 1.71 -1.21 -5.12
N LYS A 95 1.44 -2.46 -4.78
CA LYS A 95 0.10 -3.05 -4.80
C LYS A 95 -0.19 -3.70 -3.45
N PRO A 96 -1.39 -3.56 -2.88
CA PRO A 96 -1.74 -4.28 -1.66
C PRO A 96 -1.68 -5.79 -1.91
N ALA A 97 -1.18 -6.53 -0.92
CA ALA A 97 -1.27 -7.99 -0.92
C ALA A 97 -2.50 -8.53 -0.19
N PHE A 98 -3.27 -7.65 0.45
CA PHE A 98 -4.52 -7.93 1.12
C PHE A 98 -5.71 -7.52 0.24
N GLU A 99 -6.88 -8.07 0.52
CA GLU A 99 -8.12 -7.63 -0.11
C GLU A 99 -8.62 -6.34 0.56
N VAL A 100 -8.82 -5.30 -0.25
CA VAL A 100 -9.25 -3.99 0.25
C VAL A 100 -10.67 -4.04 0.82
N ASN A 101 -11.53 -4.88 0.24
CA ASN A 101 -12.92 -5.04 0.67
C ASN A 101 -13.03 -5.60 2.09
N GLU A 102 -12.27 -6.65 2.40
CA GLU A 102 -12.23 -7.24 3.75
C GLU A 102 -11.90 -6.17 4.80
N ARG A 103 -10.93 -5.30 4.49
CA ARG A 103 -10.55 -4.21 5.40
C ARG A 103 -11.65 -3.18 5.58
N ILE A 104 -12.37 -2.83 4.52
CA ILE A 104 -13.50 -1.91 4.60
C ILE A 104 -14.59 -2.50 5.48
N ASP A 105 -14.92 -3.78 5.29
CA ASP A 105 -15.92 -4.49 6.07
C ASP A 105 -15.56 -4.54 7.57
N GLU A 106 -14.28 -4.78 7.90
CA GLU A 106 -13.79 -4.71 9.28
C GLU A 106 -14.00 -3.33 9.91
N VAL A 107 -13.74 -2.25 9.16
CA VAL A 107 -13.93 -0.87 9.65
C VAL A 107 -15.41 -0.58 9.87
N LEU A 108 -16.26 -0.95 8.91
CA LEU A 108 -17.71 -0.77 9.02
C LEU A 108 -18.30 -1.51 10.23
N LYS A 109 -17.86 -2.75 10.48
CA LYS A 109 -18.26 -3.52 11.66
C LYS A 109 -17.90 -2.78 12.96
N LYS A 110 -16.65 -2.32 13.09
CA LYS A 110 -16.18 -1.54 14.27
C LYS A 110 -16.99 -0.26 14.48
N LEU A 111 -17.28 0.48 13.41
CA LEU A 111 -18.10 1.70 13.50
C LEU A 111 -19.53 1.40 13.95
N SER A 112 -20.11 0.29 13.47
CA SER A 112 -21.45 -0.14 13.87
C SER A 112 -21.52 -0.49 15.36
N GLU A 113 -20.48 -1.13 15.90
CA GLU A 113 -20.35 -1.47 17.32
C GLU A 113 -20.22 -0.22 18.18
N ILE A 114 -19.37 0.74 17.80
CA ILE A 114 -19.22 2.03 18.49
C ILE A 114 -20.54 2.80 18.54
N SER A 115 -21.30 2.81 17.44
CA SER A 115 -22.60 3.47 17.37
C SER A 115 -23.61 2.87 18.36
N LYS A 116 -23.68 1.53 18.44
CA LYS A 116 -24.54 0.81 19.39
C LYS A 116 -24.19 1.16 20.84
N ILE A 117 -22.90 1.11 21.19
CA ILE A 117 -22.40 1.47 22.52
C ILE A 117 -22.79 2.90 22.88
N ARG A 118 -22.64 3.84 21.95
CA ARG A 118 -23.00 5.24 22.17
C ARG A 118 -24.49 5.43 22.42
N ILE A 119 -25.35 4.73 21.68
CA ILE A 119 -26.80 4.77 21.86
C ILE A 119 -27.17 4.24 23.26
N GLU A 120 -26.54 3.16 23.69
CA GLU A 120 -26.76 2.54 24.99
C GLU A 120 -26.29 3.43 26.15
N GLN A 121 -25.08 3.99 26.06
CA GLN A 121 -24.55 4.95 27.02
C GLN A 121 -25.46 6.17 27.15
N ARG A 122 -25.97 6.71 26.03
CA ARG A 122 -26.92 7.85 26.04
C ARG A 122 -28.23 7.50 26.73
N LYS A 123 -28.80 6.31 26.48
CA LYS A 123 -30.01 5.83 27.16
C LYS A 123 -29.80 5.71 28.68
N MET A 124 -28.68 5.12 29.09
CA MET A 124 -28.30 5.01 30.51
C MET A 124 -28.16 6.39 31.16
N LEU A 125 -27.49 7.33 30.49
CA LEU A 125 -27.26 8.68 31.00
C LEU A 125 -28.56 9.50 31.12
N LEU A 126 -29.47 9.40 30.14
CA LEU A 126 -30.80 10.02 30.23
C LEU A 126 -31.63 9.43 31.37
N LYS A 127 -31.54 8.12 31.59
CA LYS A 127 -32.20 7.43 32.73
C LYS A 127 -31.64 7.90 34.08
N LEU A 128 -30.32 8.09 34.19
CA LEU A 128 -29.64 8.60 35.39
C LEU A 128 -29.98 10.07 35.71
N LEU A 129 -30.14 10.92 34.69
CA LEU A 129 -30.50 12.33 34.86
C LEU A 129 -31.98 12.55 35.23
N GLY A 130 -32.78 11.48 35.41
CA GLY A 130 -34.18 11.57 35.81
C GLY A 130 -35.11 12.22 34.77
N LYS A 131 -34.61 12.55 33.57
CA LYS A 131 -35.42 13.03 32.45
C LYS A 131 -36.12 11.84 31.81
N GLN A 132 -37.20 11.38 32.43
CA GLN A 132 -38.16 10.48 31.80
C GLN A 132 -39.05 11.33 30.88
N THR A 133 -38.83 11.23 29.57
CA THR A 133 -39.81 11.56 28.53
C THR A 133 -39.60 10.61 27.37
#